data_AF-A0A0A0CYI0-F1
#
_entry.id   AF-A0A0A0CYI0-F1
#
_cell.length_a   1.000
_cell.length_b   1.000
_cell.length_c   1.000
_cell.angle_alpha   90.00
_cell.angle_beta   90.00
_cell.angle_gamma   90.00
#
_symmetry.space_group_name_H-M   'P 1'
#
loop_
_entity.id
_entity.type
_entity.pdbx_description
1 polymer ?
#
loop_
_entity_poly.entity_id
_entity_poly.type
_entity_poly.pdbx_seq_one_letter_code
_entity_poly.pdbx_strand_id
1 'polypeptide(L)' 'MTEPTRLWGARFRAAPAPELMALSRSDASHFRLAPYDLAASAAHARELVRAGILTEAEGVTI' A
#
# COMPACT_ATOMS: atom_id res chain seq x y z
N MET A 1 22.09 -0.85 -8.77
CA MET A 1 20.84 -0.08 -8.98
C MET A 1 20.07 -0.69 -10.13
N THR A 2 18.96 -1.41 -9.88
CA THR A 2 17.69 -1.32 -10.66
C THR A 2 16.71 -2.42 -10.19
N GLU A 3 15.81 -2.10 -9.27
CA GLU A 3 14.52 -2.79 -9.17
C GLU A 3 13.55 -1.94 -10.00
N PRO A 4 13.05 -2.40 -11.17
CA PRO A 4 12.07 -1.66 -11.95
C PRO A 4 10.70 -1.73 -11.28
N THR A 5 10.41 -0.61 -10.63
CA THR A 5 9.29 -0.20 -9.79
C THR A 5 7.92 -0.64 -10.31
N ARG A 6 7.18 -1.33 -9.45
CA ARG A 6 5.77 -1.65 -9.68
C ARG A 6 4.91 -0.40 -9.60
N LEU A 7 3.79 -0.37 -10.31
CA LEU A 7 2.59 0.28 -9.81
C LEU A 7 1.61 -0.79 -9.34
N TRP A 8 1.05 -0.59 -8.15
CA TRP A 8 0.05 -1.45 -7.49
C TRP A 8 0.49 -2.87 -7.12
N GLY A 9 1.79 -3.13 -6.89
CA GLY A 9 2.18 -4.50 -6.54
C GLY A 9 2.37 -5.44 -7.74
N ALA A 10 2.61 -4.92 -8.95
CA ALA A 10 3.02 -5.70 -10.14
C ALA A 10 4.38 -6.45 -10.04
N ARG A 11 4.74 -7.24 -11.06
CA ARG A 11 6.04 -7.96 -11.13
C ARG A 11 6.60 -7.85 -12.55
N PHE A 12 6.95 -6.63 -12.97
CA PHE A 12 7.48 -6.39 -14.31
C PHE A 12 8.96 -6.78 -14.40
N ARG A 13 9.36 -7.36 -15.55
CA ARG A 13 10.78 -7.68 -15.83
C ARG A 13 11.61 -6.43 -16.15
N ALA A 14 10.96 -5.33 -16.50
CA ALA A 14 11.57 -4.03 -16.81
C ALA A 14 10.63 -2.91 -16.36
N ALA A 15 11.11 -1.67 -16.35
CA ALA A 15 10.31 -0.54 -15.89
C ALA A 15 9.08 -0.35 -16.80
N PRO A 16 7.91 0.00 -16.23
CA PRO A 16 6.73 0.30 -17.04
C PRO A 16 6.96 1.58 -17.87
N ALA A 17 6.38 1.60 -19.08
CA ALA A 17 6.52 2.72 -20.00
C ALA A 17 5.96 4.03 -19.41
N PRO A 18 6.52 5.21 -19.72
CA PRO A 18 6.05 6.50 -19.19
C PRO A 18 4.55 6.76 -19.43
N GLU A 19 4.03 6.32 -20.57
CA GLU A 19 2.62 6.44 -20.94
C GLU A 19 1.73 5.64 -19.99
N LEU A 20 2.17 4.43 -19.61
CA LEU A 20 1.47 3.59 -18.63
C LEU A 20 1.49 4.23 -17.24
N MET A 21 2.58 4.91 -16.86
CA MET A 21 2.65 5.69 -15.62
C MET A 21 1.66 6.84 -15.62
N ALA A 22 1.60 7.58 -16.73
CA ALA A 22 0.69 8.70 -16.88
C ALA A 22 -0.78 8.26 -16.83
N LEU A 23 -1.13 7.19 -17.55
CA LEU A 23 -2.47 6.62 -17.60
C LEU A 23 -2.92 6.05 -16.25
N SER A 24 -2.00 5.44 -15.50
CA SER A 24 -2.32 4.76 -14.25
C SER A 24 -2.50 5.70 -13.05
N ARG A 25 -2.29 7.02 -13.18
CA ARG A 25 -2.47 7.93 -12.05
C ARG A 25 -3.94 8.11 -11.71
N SER A 26 -4.27 7.90 -10.44
CA SER A 26 -5.59 8.24 -9.91
C SER A 26 -5.80 9.75 -9.90
N ASP A 27 -7.05 10.17 -10.08
CA ASP A 27 -7.47 11.56 -9.91
C ASP A 27 -7.29 12.03 -8.46
N ALA A 28 -6.98 13.31 -8.27
CA ALA A 28 -6.75 13.90 -6.94
C ALA A 28 -7.95 13.76 -6.00
N SER A 29 -9.17 13.64 -6.51
CA SER A 29 -10.37 13.39 -5.68
C SER A 29 -10.27 12.11 -4.85
N HIS A 30 -9.42 11.14 -5.23
CA HIS A 30 -9.22 9.91 -4.46
C HIS A 30 -8.57 10.14 -3.09
N PHE A 31 -7.94 11.29 -2.85
CA PHE A 31 -7.44 11.64 -1.51
C PHE A 31 -8.54 11.67 -0.44
N ARG A 32 -9.82 11.83 -0.84
CA ARG A 32 -10.97 11.66 0.07
C ARG A 32 -11.03 10.27 0.72
N LEU A 33 -10.35 9.28 0.17
CA LEU A 33 -10.32 7.91 0.68
C LEU A 33 -9.26 7.71 1.78
N ALA A 34 -8.32 8.63 1.96
CA ALA A 34 -7.24 8.49 2.93
C ALA A 34 -7.71 8.20 4.38
N PRO A 35 -8.80 8.83 4.89
CA PRO A 35 -9.30 8.50 6.23
C PRO A 35 -9.75 7.03 6.36
N TYR A 36 -10.28 6.44 5.29
CA TYR A 36 -10.73 5.06 5.28
C TYR A 36 -9.56 4.09 5.17
N ASP A 37 -8.54 4.43 4.39
CA ASP A 37 -7.31 3.64 4.29
C ASP A 37 -6.57 3.56 5.63
N LEU A 38 -6.49 4.68 6.37
CA LEU A 38 -5.94 4.71 7.73
C LEU A 38 -6.76 3.87 8.71
N ALA A 39 -8.09 4.01 8.69
CA ALA A 39 -8.98 3.23 9.54
C ALA A 39 -8.85 1.73 9.27
N ALA A 40 -8.79 1.34 7.99
CA ALA A 40 -8.62 -0.05 7.57
C ALA A 40 -7.25 -0.60 7.99
N SER A 41 -6.18 0.19 7.82
CA SER A 41 -4.82 -0.20 8.21
C SER A 41 -4.72 -0.44 9.72
N ALA A 42 -5.28 0.45 10.55
CA ALA A 42 -5.30 0.27 12.00
C ALA A 42 -6.12 -0.95 12.42
N ALA A 43 -7.28 -1.18 11.79
CA ALA A 43 -8.09 -2.38 12.03
C ALA A 43 -7.32 -3.67 11.64
N HIS A 44 -6.63 -3.65 10.49
CA HIS A 44 -5.84 -4.78 10.03
C HIS A 44 -4.68 -5.10 10.98
N ALA A 45 -3.94 -4.09 11.46
CA ALA A 45 -2.86 -4.29 12.43
C ALA A 45 -3.38 -4.96 13.72
N ARG A 46 -4.53 -4.52 14.25
CA ARG A 46 -5.16 -5.16 15.43
C ARG A 46 -5.52 -6.62 15.17
N GLU A 47 -6.04 -6.93 13.98
CA GLU A 47 -6.36 -8.31 13.61
C GLU A 47 -5.11 -9.18 13.46
N LEU A 48 -4.00 -8.64 12.97
CA LEU A 48 -2.72 -9.35 12.91
C LEU A 48 -2.17 -9.64 14.31
N VAL A 49 -2.33 -8.72 15.27
CA VAL A 49 -2.01 -8.99 16.68
C VAL A 49 -2.93 -10.07 17.24
N ARG A 50 -4.24 -9.96 17.02
CA ARG A 50 -5.22 -10.97 17.47
C ARG A 50 -4.92 -12.36 16.90
N ALA A 51 -4.43 -12.43 15.67
CA ALA A 51 -4.04 -13.67 15.01
C ALA A 51 -2.66 -14.22 15.46
N GLY A 52 -1.91 -13.48 16.30
CA GLY A 52 -0.57 -13.86 16.73
C GLY A 52 0.50 -13.74 15.63
N ILE A 53 0.21 -13.01 14.55
CA ILE A 53 1.18 -12.73 13.47
C ILE A 53 2.09 -11.56 13.87
N LEU A 54 1.53 -10.56 14.56
CA LEU A 54 2.27 -9.47 15.19
C LEU A 54 2.22 -9.60 16.71
N THR A 55 3.29 -9.14 17.35
CA THR A 55 3.31 -8.89 18.79
C THR A 55 2.50 -7.63 19.13
N GLU A 56 2.05 -7.51 20.38
CA GLU A 56 1.37 -6.28 20.84
C GLU A 56 2.26 -5.04 20.67
N ALA A 57 3.58 -5.16 20.88
CA ALA A 57 4.52 -4.05 20.71
C ALA A 57 4.62 -3.59 19.25
N GLU A 58 4.65 -4.52 18.29
CA GLU A 58 4.60 -4.20 16.86
C GLU A 58 3.27 -3.53 16.48
N GLY A 59 2.15 -4.04 17.02
CA GLY A 59 0.82 -3.46 16.75
C GLY A 59 0.62 -2.05 17.31
N VAL A 60 1.28 -1.68 18.42
CA VAL A 60 1.25 -0.31 18.98
C VAL A 60 2.15 0.65 18.19
N THR A 61 3.20 0.12 17.54
CA THR A 61 4.16 0.94 16.79
C THR A 61 3.64 1.34 15.41
N ILE A 62 2.77 0.50 14.80
CA ILE A 62 2.09 0.75 13.52
C ILE A 62 0.98 1.78 13.69
#